data_AF-A0AA43HVJ0-F1
#
_entry.id   AF-A0AA43HVJ0-F1
#
_cell.length_a   1.000
_cell.length_b   1.000
_cell.length_c   1.000
_cell.angle_alpha   90.00
_cell.angle_beta   90.00
_cell.angle_gamma   90.00
#
_symmetry.space_group_name_H-M   'P 1'
#
loop_
_entity.id
_entity.type
_entity.pdbx_description
1 polymer ?
#
loop_
_entity_poly.entity_id
_entity_poly.type
_entity_poly.pdbx_seq_one_letter_code
_entity_poly.pdbx_strand_id
1 'polypeptide(L)'
;MKKFLAYFLYTLLLSAIVCACSDDLDVQQVYSFDLVTMPVQKKIVQGESAEIRCQLVKEGDYEQARFFIRYFQSDGKGELRMDDGTVFLPNDLYPLDKTTFRLYYTSHSTDQQVIDIYIEDSFGQVVQKTFSWQNDRGDEDDDVEENMVSQKISGNDFMRLYRVQRPLLAMDSPYVE
;
A
#
# COMPACT_ATOMS: atom_id res chain seq x y z
N MET A 1 -29.88 -51.06 32.68
CA MET A 1 -30.06 -49.58 32.57
C MET A 1 -28.74 -48.79 32.55
N LYS A 2 -27.70 -49.16 33.33
CA LYS A 2 -26.41 -48.44 33.36
C LYS A 2 -25.68 -48.35 32.00
N LYS A 3 -25.77 -49.39 31.16
CA LYS A 3 -25.14 -49.40 29.82
C LYS A 3 -25.84 -48.44 28.84
N PHE A 4 -27.17 -48.35 28.89
CA PHE A 4 -27.94 -47.39 28.09
C PHE A 4 -27.62 -45.93 28.48
N LEU A 5 -27.46 -45.65 29.77
CA LEU A 5 -27.04 -44.33 30.26
C LEU A 5 -25.63 -43.96 29.75
N ALA A 6 -24.72 -44.93 29.70
CA ALA A 6 -23.36 -44.72 29.20
C ALA A 6 -23.33 -44.44 27.68
N TYR A 7 -24.16 -45.13 26.88
CA TYR A 7 -24.28 -44.83 25.44
C TYR A 7 -24.91 -43.46 25.17
N PHE A 8 -25.87 -43.04 25.99
CA PHE A 8 -26.47 -41.72 25.88
C PHE A 8 -25.47 -40.61 26.23
N LEU A 9 -24.66 -40.80 27.27
CA LEU A 9 -23.58 -39.88 27.61
C LEU A 9 -22.49 -39.82 26.53
N TYR A 10 -22.16 -40.95 25.90
CA TYR A 10 -21.16 -41.02 24.84
C TYR A 10 -21.61 -40.29 23.56
N THR A 11 -22.88 -40.45 23.17
CA THR A 11 -23.46 -39.76 22.01
C THR A 11 -23.64 -38.26 22.25
N LEU A 12 -24.02 -37.86 23.46
CA LEU A 12 -24.07 -36.45 23.88
C LEU A 12 -22.68 -35.79 23.82
N LEU A 13 -21.65 -36.47 24.34
CA LEU A 13 -20.27 -36.00 24.33
C LEU A 13 -19.75 -35.85 22.89
N LEU A 14 -20.04 -36.81 22.00
CA LEU A 14 -19.67 -36.72 20.59
C LEU A 14 -20.36 -35.56 19.88
N SER A 15 -21.65 -35.32 20.16
CA SER A 15 -22.41 -34.21 19.57
C SER A 15 -21.89 -32.83 20.00
N ALA A 16 -21.40 -32.72 21.25
CA ALA A 16 -20.83 -31.49 21.77
C ALA A 16 -19.49 -31.14 21.10
N ILE A 17 -18.70 -32.15 20.71
CA ILE A 17 -17.43 -31.94 19.99
C ILE A 17 -17.68 -31.43 18.56
N VAL A 18 -18.69 -31.96 17.87
CA VAL A 18 -19.06 -31.50 16.50
C VAL A 18 -19.63 -30.08 16.53
N CYS A 19 -20.32 -29.69 17.61
CA CYS A 19 -20.88 -28.35 17.78
C CYS A 19 -19.85 -27.29 18.22
N ALA A 20 -18.66 -27.72 18.67
CA ALA A 20 -17.56 -26.83 19.03
C ALA A 20 -16.62 -26.52 17.84
N CYS A 21 -16.76 -27.22 16.71
CA CYS A 21 -16.08 -26.91 15.45
C CYS A 21 -16.85 -25.83 14.67
N SER A 22 -17.10 -24.69 15.30
CA SER A 22 -17.41 -23.45 14.60
C SER A 22 -16.23 -22.52 14.81
N ASP A 23 -15.09 -22.92 14.28
CA ASP A 23 -13.98 -22.00 14.09
C ASP A 23 -14.39 -21.09 12.93
N ASP A 24 -15.09 -20.00 13.24
CA ASP A 24 -15.13 -18.83 12.37
C ASP A 24 -13.68 -18.33 12.28
N LEU A 25 -12.93 -18.96 11.39
CA LEU A 25 -11.61 -18.54 11.00
C LEU A 25 -11.83 -17.18 10.33
N ASP A 26 -11.47 -16.11 11.03
CA ASP A 26 -11.46 -14.75 10.50
C ASP A 26 -10.38 -14.69 9.42
N VAL A 27 -10.69 -15.27 8.26
CA VAL A 27 -9.91 -15.11 7.05
C VAL A 27 -10.09 -13.64 6.70
N GLN A 28 -9.09 -12.83 7.02
CA GLN A 28 -9.00 -11.46 6.53
C GLN A 28 -9.11 -11.50 5.00
N GLN A 29 -10.30 -11.23 4.48
CA GLN A 29 -10.56 -11.20 3.04
C GLN A 29 -9.90 -9.99 2.37
N VAL A 30 -9.36 -9.07 3.17
CA VAL A 30 -8.75 -7.82 2.71
C VAL A 30 -7.39 -7.66 3.41
N TYR A 31 -6.32 -8.05 2.72
CA TYR A 31 -4.96 -7.78 3.15
C TYR A 31 -4.53 -6.40 2.64
N SER A 32 -3.86 -5.63 3.49
CA SER A 32 -3.30 -4.34 3.09
C SER A 32 -2.08 -4.56 2.19
N PHE A 33 -1.80 -3.57 1.34
CA PHE A 33 -0.57 -3.49 0.56
C PHE A 33 -0.05 -2.06 0.53
N ASP A 34 1.23 -1.89 0.22
CA ASP A 34 1.85 -0.60 -0.05
C ASP A 34 2.82 -0.70 -1.23
N LEU A 35 3.10 0.45 -1.85
CA LEU A 35 4.09 0.60 -2.90
C LEU A 35 5.34 1.25 -2.31
N VAL A 36 6.37 0.46 -2.02
CA VAL A 36 7.66 1.00 -1.57
C VAL A 36 8.47 1.43 -2.78
N THR A 37 9.06 2.62 -2.72
CA THR A 37 9.92 3.14 -3.79
C THR A 37 11.26 3.61 -3.26
N MET A 38 12.30 3.41 -4.07
CA MET A 38 13.61 4.00 -3.76
C MET A 38 13.59 5.52 -3.94
N PRO A 39 14.49 6.26 -3.25
CA PRO A 39 14.65 7.70 -3.49
C PRO A 39 14.97 7.99 -4.96
N VAL A 40 14.38 9.08 -5.48
CA VAL A 40 14.55 9.55 -6.86
C VAL A 40 15.15 10.96 -6.80
N GLN A 41 15.86 11.39 -7.84
CA GLN A 41 16.40 12.74 -7.90
C GLN A 41 15.29 13.80 -7.81
N LYS A 42 15.60 14.96 -7.19
CA LYS A 42 14.64 16.08 -7.05
C LYS A 42 14.60 17.01 -8.27
N LYS A 43 15.63 16.97 -9.11
CA LYS A 43 15.77 17.80 -10.31
C LYS A 43 15.77 16.91 -11.55
N ILE A 44 15.20 17.38 -12.66
CA ILE A 44 15.24 16.68 -13.95
C ILE A 44 15.21 17.69 -15.10
N VAL A 45 16.06 17.47 -16.11
CA VAL A 45 16.14 18.32 -17.31
C VAL A 45 15.21 17.79 -18.40
N GLN A 46 14.76 18.67 -19.29
CA GLN A 46 14.02 18.25 -20.49
C GLN A 46 14.82 17.21 -21.30
N GLY A 47 14.21 16.06 -21.57
CA GLY A 47 14.80 14.92 -22.27
C GLY A 47 15.54 13.94 -21.35
N GLU A 48 15.77 14.29 -20.09
CA GLU A 48 16.34 13.37 -19.10
C GLU A 48 15.28 12.36 -18.62
N SER A 49 15.73 11.18 -18.20
CA SER A 49 14.88 10.12 -17.67
C SER A 49 15.24 9.77 -16.22
N ALA A 50 14.26 9.77 -15.34
CA ALA A 50 14.38 9.29 -13.97
C ALA A 50 13.93 7.82 -13.86
N GLU A 51 14.74 6.99 -13.20
CA GLU A 51 14.38 5.60 -12.86
C GLU A 51 13.72 5.57 -11.47
N ILE A 52 12.49 5.07 -11.40
CA ILE A 52 11.75 4.86 -10.17
C ILE A 52 11.70 3.35 -9.92
N ARG A 53 12.39 2.88 -8.89
CA ARG A 53 12.39 1.47 -8.49
C ARG A 53 11.25 1.23 -7.52
N CYS A 54 10.36 0.31 -7.88
CA CYS A 54 9.13 0.03 -7.15
C CYS A 54 9.12 -1.41 -6.62
N GLN A 55 8.60 -1.57 -5.40
CA GLN A 55 8.29 -2.86 -4.79
C GLN A 55 6.90 -2.81 -4.18
N LEU A 56 5.98 -3.61 -4.73
CA LEU A 56 4.68 -3.87 -4.14
C LEU A 56 4.83 -4.85 -2.98
N VAL A 57 4.57 -4.37 -1.77
CA VAL A 57 4.65 -5.14 -0.53
C VAL A 57 3.23 -5.46 -0.09
N LYS A 58 2.94 -6.75 0.11
CA LYS A 58 1.64 -7.27 0.56
C LYS A 58 1.80 -7.82 1.98
N GLU A 59 0.81 -7.60 2.86
CA GLU A 59 0.84 -8.15 4.24
C GLU A 59 0.55 -9.67 4.30
N GLY A 60 0.14 -10.28 3.18
CA GLY A 60 -0.13 -11.71 3.07
C GLY A 60 0.12 -12.24 1.65
N ASP A 61 0.22 -13.57 1.53
CA ASP A 61 0.39 -14.24 0.25
C ASP A 61 -0.95 -14.77 -0.26
N TYR A 62 -1.75 -13.85 -0.79
CA TYR A 62 -3.05 -14.16 -1.35
C TYR A 62 -2.99 -14.12 -2.88
N GLU A 63 -2.98 -15.31 -3.50
CA GLU A 63 -2.81 -15.48 -4.95
C GLU A 63 -3.99 -14.95 -5.80
N GLN A 64 -5.12 -14.57 -5.19
CA GLN A 64 -6.30 -14.13 -5.92
C GLN A 64 -6.36 -12.60 -6.14
N ALA A 65 -5.51 -11.82 -5.45
CA ALA A 65 -5.48 -10.38 -5.65
C ALA A 65 -4.81 -10.03 -6.99
N ARG A 66 -5.55 -9.35 -7.87
CA ARG A 66 -5.00 -8.76 -9.10
C ARG A 66 -4.73 -7.29 -8.85
N PHE A 67 -3.59 -6.82 -9.31
CA PHE A 67 -3.18 -5.43 -9.17
C PHE A 67 -3.18 -4.75 -10.53
N PHE A 68 -3.52 -3.47 -10.51
CA PHE A 68 -3.50 -2.59 -11.66
C PHE A 68 -2.75 -1.33 -11.31
N ILE A 69 -2.07 -0.77 -12.29
CA ILE A 69 -1.35 0.48 -12.19
C ILE A 69 -1.93 1.49 -13.17
N ARG A 70 -2.09 2.72 -12.72
CA ARG A 70 -2.39 3.89 -13.56
C ARG A 70 -1.55 5.07 -13.10
N TYR A 71 -1.36 6.04 -13.98
CA TYR A 71 -0.72 7.30 -13.60
C TYR A 71 -1.56 8.48 -14.05
N PHE A 72 -1.34 9.61 -13.39
CA PHE A 72 -1.85 10.91 -13.79
C PHE A 72 -0.72 11.92 -13.70
N GLN A 73 -0.67 12.85 -14.65
CA GLN A 73 0.29 13.94 -14.65
C GLN A 73 -0.44 15.24 -14.37
N SER A 74 -0.27 15.77 -13.16
CA SER A 74 -0.90 17.03 -12.75
C SER A 74 -0.17 18.23 -13.32
N ASP A 75 1.17 18.16 -13.39
CA ASP A 75 2.04 19.26 -13.82
C ASP A 75 3.13 18.82 -14.79
N GLY A 76 3.53 19.75 -15.65
CA GLY A 76 4.55 19.53 -16.67
C GLY A 76 4.08 18.66 -17.83
N LYS A 77 5.03 18.13 -18.57
CA LYS A 77 4.83 17.18 -19.68
C LYS A 77 5.94 16.15 -19.64
N GLY A 78 5.58 14.88 -19.83
CA GLY A 78 6.53 13.78 -19.89
C GLY A 78 5.89 12.49 -20.37
N GLU A 79 6.70 11.46 -20.49
CA GLU A 79 6.29 10.09 -20.81
C GLU A 79 6.64 9.19 -19.62
N LEU A 80 5.72 8.33 -19.21
CA LEU A 80 5.98 7.28 -18.22
C LEU A 80 5.98 5.91 -18.91
N ARG A 81 7.02 5.11 -18.66
CA ARG A 81 7.20 3.79 -19.25
C ARG A 81 7.54 2.74 -18.18
N MET A 82 7.07 1.52 -18.34
CA MET A 82 7.48 0.36 -17.53
C MET A 82 8.74 -0.33 -18.07
N ASP A 83 9.40 -1.13 -17.24
CA ASP A 83 10.58 -1.94 -17.62
C ASP A 83 10.37 -2.91 -18.78
N ASP A 84 9.14 -3.32 -19.07
CA ASP A 84 8.79 -4.16 -20.21
C ASP A 84 8.58 -3.38 -21.52
N GLY A 85 8.72 -2.06 -21.48
CA GLY A 85 8.54 -1.17 -22.61
C GLY A 85 7.12 -0.60 -22.77
N THR A 86 6.17 -0.99 -21.92
CA THR A 86 4.81 -0.45 -21.93
C THR A 86 4.83 1.05 -21.65
N VAL A 87 4.32 1.85 -22.59
CA VAL A 87 4.14 3.29 -22.41
C VAL A 87 2.75 3.52 -21.83
N PHE A 88 2.69 4.25 -20.72
CA PHE A 88 1.44 4.57 -20.06
C PHE A 88 0.76 5.77 -20.73
N LEU A 89 -0.57 5.71 -20.82
CA LEU A 89 -1.44 6.84 -21.11
C LEU A 89 -2.06 7.35 -19.79
N PRO A 90 -2.15 8.67 -19.58
CA PRO A 90 -2.72 9.21 -18.35
C PRO A 90 -4.15 8.69 -18.13
N ASN A 91 -4.44 8.24 -16.92
CA ASN A 91 -5.71 7.65 -16.47
C ASN A 91 -6.07 6.27 -17.03
N ASP A 92 -5.27 5.67 -17.91
CA ASP A 92 -5.50 4.30 -18.35
C ASP A 92 -4.97 3.30 -17.31
N LEU A 93 -5.68 2.18 -17.17
CA LEU A 93 -5.35 1.09 -16.25
C LEU A 93 -4.59 -0.02 -16.97
N TYR A 94 -3.49 -0.46 -16.38
CA TYR A 94 -2.64 -1.54 -16.90
C TYR A 94 -2.50 -2.64 -15.84
N PRO A 95 -2.51 -3.93 -16.23
CA PRO A 95 -2.30 -5.02 -15.29
C PRO A 95 -0.87 -4.98 -14.73
N LEU A 96 -0.73 -5.32 -13.45
CA LEU A 96 0.55 -5.38 -12.76
C LEU A 96 0.81 -6.79 -12.21
N ASP A 97 1.47 -7.60 -13.03
CA ASP A 97 1.74 -9.01 -12.70
C ASP A 97 3.00 -9.20 -11.83
N LYS A 98 3.86 -8.17 -11.77
CA LYS A 98 5.13 -8.20 -11.03
C LYS A 98 5.02 -7.41 -9.72
N THR A 99 5.60 -7.94 -8.66
CA THR A 99 5.76 -7.21 -7.39
C THR A 99 6.96 -6.26 -7.41
N THR A 100 8.01 -6.57 -8.17
CA THR A 100 9.18 -5.71 -8.35
C THR A 100 9.27 -5.28 -9.81
N PHE A 101 9.27 -3.98 -10.03
CA PHE A 101 9.29 -3.39 -11.38
C PHE A 101 9.96 -2.02 -11.34
N ARG A 102 10.30 -1.51 -12.52
CA ARG A 102 10.84 -0.16 -12.68
C ARG A 102 9.97 0.67 -13.59
N LEU A 103 9.84 1.94 -13.24
CA LEU A 103 9.23 2.95 -14.08
C LEU A 103 10.31 3.94 -14.53
N TYR A 104 10.18 4.39 -15.76
CA TYR A 104 11.06 5.37 -16.37
C TYR A 104 10.21 6.58 -16.75
N TYR A 105 10.44 7.70 -16.07
CA TYR A 105 9.77 8.96 -16.41
C TYR A 105 10.74 9.83 -17.20
N THR A 106 10.41 10.13 -18.45
CA THR A 106 11.17 11.04 -19.30
C THR A 106 10.50 12.40 -19.35
N SER A 107 11.21 13.45 -18.94
CA SER A 107 10.66 14.80 -18.98
C SER A 107 10.63 15.35 -20.40
N HIS A 108 9.54 16.01 -20.77
CA HIS A 108 9.41 16.81 -21.98
C HIS A 108 9.14 18.29 -21.65
N SER A 109 9.34 18.70 -20.39
CA SER A 109 9.04 20.03 -19.87
C SER A 109 10.26 20.74 -19.31
N THR A 110 10.20 22.08 -19.31
CA THR A 110 11.17 22.98 -18.67
C THR A 110 10.61 23.68 -17.41
N ASP A 111 9.45 23.22 -16.94
CA ASP A 111 8.80 23.68 -15.72
C ASP A 111 8.79 22.56 -14.68
N GLN A 112 8.31 22.83 -13.46
CA GLN A 112 8.10 21.76 -12.47
C GLN A 112 7.19 20.66 -13.04
N GLN A 113 7.48 19.40 -12.70
CA GLN A 113 6.68 18.26 -13.11
C GLN A 113 6.23 17.46 -11.91
N VAL A 114 4.98 17.01 -11.95
CA VAL A 114 4.38 16.21 -10.88
C VAL A 114 3.55 15.10 -11.51
N ILE A 115 3.82 13.87 -11.10
CA ILE A 115 3.03 12.69 -11.47
C ILE A 115 2.53 11.97 -10.21
N ASP A 116 1.32 11.45 -10.31
CA ASP A 116 0.72 10.55 -9.33
C ASP A 116 0.63 9.15 -9.92
N ILE A 117 1.17 8.17 -9.20
CA ILE A 117 1.05 6.74 -9.53
C ILE A 117 0.07 6.12 -8.55
N TYR A 118 -0.92 5.40 -9.08
CA TYR A 118 -1.93 4.69 -8.32
C TYR A 118 -1.78 3.20 -8.56
N ILE A 119 -1.76 2.43 -7.48
CA ILE A 119 -1.90 0.98 -7.51
C ILE A 119 -3.27 0.64 -6.93
N GLU A 120 -4.08 -0.05 -7.72
CA GLU A 120 -5.41 -0.52 -7.35
C GLU A 120 -5.41 -2.05 -7.31
N ASP A 121 -6.06 -2.65 -6.32
CA ASP A 121 -6.32 -4.09 -6.32
C ASP A 121 -7.75 -4.42 -6.81
N SER A 122 -8.00 -5.69 -7.06
CA SER A 122 -9.33 -6.19 -7.45
C SER A 122 -10.42 -6.05 -6.38
N PHE A 123 -10.06 -5.61 -5.16
CA PHE A 123 -10.98 -5.39 -4.05
C PHE A 123 -11.32 -3.90 -3.86
N GLY A 124 -10.75 -3.01 -4.69
CA GLY A 124 -10.98 -1.57 -4.68
C GLY A 124 -10.11 -0.79 -3.70
N GLN A 125 -9.09 -1.42 -3.10
CA GLN A 125 -8.08 -0.71 -2.32
C GLN A 125 -7.14 0.05 -3.27
N VAL A 126 -6.77 1.27 -2.90
CA VAL A 126 -5.92 2.14 -3.73
C VAL A 126 -4.79 2.74 -2.89
N VAL A 127 -3.56 2.61 -3.39
CA VAL A 127 -2.37 3.28 -2.86
C VAL A 127 -1.87 4.28 -3.89
N GLN A 128 -1.65 5.52 -3.47
CA GLN A 128 -1.11 6.59 -4.31
C GLN A 128 0.31 6.95 -3.86
N LYS A 129 1.23 7.14 -4.81
CA LYS A 129 2.53 7.77 -4.61
C LYS A 129 2.70 8.94 -5.58
N THR A 130 3.15 10.07 -5.06
CA THR A 130 3.41 11.29 -5.84
C THR A 130 4.90 11.48 -6.03
N PHE A 131 5.31 11.79 -7.24
CA PHE A 131 6.68 12.17 -7.58
C PHE A 131 6.69 13.58 -8.15
N SER A 132 7.60 14.40 -7.66
CA SER A 132 7.74 15.79 -8.08
C SER A 132 9.19 16.10 -8.40
N TRP A 133 9.43 16.69 -9.55
CA TRP A 133 10.74 17.16 -9.97
C TRP A 133 10.71 18.65 -10.26
N GLN A 134 11.75 19.34 -9.80
CA GLN A 134 12.06 20.69 -10.24
C GLN A 134 12.82 20.62 -11.58
N ASN A 135 12.66 21.63 -12.42
CA ASN A 135 13.53 21.75 -13.59
C ASN A 135 14.92 22.21 -13.13
N ASP A 136 15.98 21.51 -13.55
CA ASP A 136 17.34 21.97 -13.30
C ASP A 136 17.68 23.10 -14.29
N ARG A 137 17.47 24.35 -13.86
CA ARG A 137 17.81 25.54 -14.66
C ARG A 137 19.30 25.91 -14.58
N GLY A 138 20.12 25.10 -13.89
CA GLY A 138 21.56 25.36 -13.76
C GLY A 138 21.91 26.44 -12.73
N ASP A 139 21.00 26.75 -11.80
CA ASP A 139 21.29 27.63 -10.67
C ASP A 139 21.75 26.79 -9.46
N GLU A 140 22.93 27.16 -8.96
CA GLU A 140 23.69 26.52 -7.87
C GLU A 140 22.91 26.48 -6.54
N ASP A 141 23.05 25.33 -5.87
CA ASP A 141 22.88 25.04 -4.43
C ASP A 141 21.64 25.55 -3.67
N ASP A 142 20.79 24.58 -3.31
CA ASP A 142 20.13 24.54 -2.00
C ASP A 142 20.04 23.06 -1.57
N ASP A 143 21.19 22.48 -1.24
CA ASP A 143 21.28 21.24 -0.45
C ASP A 143 20.86 21.56 0.99
N VAL A 144 19.55 21.68 1.22
CA VAL A 144 18.99 21.53 2.57
C VAL A 144 18.43 20.12 2.69
N GLU A 145 19.10 19.34 3.53
CA GLU A 145 18.65 18.06 4.03
C GLU A 145 17.24 18.16 4.64
N GLU A 146 16.22 17.95 3.81
CA GLU A 146 14.94 17.41 4.27
C GLU A 146 14.67 16.13 3.49
N ASN A 147 15.25 15.05 4.03
CA ASN A 147 14.80 13.68 3.78
C ASN A 147 13.49 13.45 4.56
N MET A 148 12.42 14.12 4.13
CA MET A 148 11.06 13.70 4.43
C MET A 148 10.32 13.63 3.11
N VAL A 149 10.19 12.41 2.58
CA VAL A 149 9.06 12.09 1.71
C VAL A 149 7.83 12.53 2.49
N SER A 150 7.15 13.60 2.04
CA SER A 150 5.83 13.95 2.55
C SER A 150 4.88 12.84 2.14
N GLN A 151 4.91 11.74 2.90
CA GLN A 151 3.81 10.80 2.97
C GLN A 151 2.64 11.58 3.59
N LYS A 152 1.85 12.25 2.75
CA LYS A 152 0.47 12.57 3.14
C LYS A 152 -0.24 11.23 3.26
N ILE A 153 -0.11 10.63 4.45
CA ILE A 153 -1.03 9.61 4.91
C ILE A 153 -2.40 10.28 4.83
N SER A 154 -3.25 9.81 3.92
CA SER A 154 -4.65 10.20 3.85
C SER A 154 -5.21 10.11 5.28
N GLY A 155 -5.81 11.20 5.78
CA GLY A 155 -6.24 11.34 7.18
C GLY A 155 -7.22 10.27 7.69
N ASN A 156 -7.63 9.33 6.82
CA ASN A 156 -8.46 8.18 7.15
C ASN A 156 -7.67 6.94 7.63
N ASP A 157 -6.36 6.84 7.37
CA ASP A 157 -5.55 5.67 7.81
C ASP A 157 -5.05 5.79 9.26
N PHE A 158 -4.84 7.02 9.73
CA PHE A 158 -4.36 7.24 11.11
C PHE A 158 -5.40 6.83 12.17
N MET A 159 -6.70 6.80 11.83
CA MET A 159 -7.74 6.39 12.78
C MET A 159 -8.02 4.88 12.83
N ARG A 160 -7.47 4.08 11.89
CA ARG A 160 -7.62 2.61 11.91
C ARG A 160 -6.55 1.94 12.77
N LEU A 161 -5.31 2.43 12.73
CA LEU A 161 -4.20 1.84 13.48
C LEU A 161 -4.34 1.98 15.01
N TYR A 162 -4.96 3.05 15.52
CA TYR A 162 -5.14 3.25 16.97
C TYR A 162 -6.39 2.57 17.58
N ARG A 163 -7.26 1.95 16.76
CA ARG A 163 -8.47 1.29 17.29
C ARG A 163 -8.20 -0.14 17.77
N VAL A 164 -7.08 -0.76 17.41
CA VAL A 164 -6.84 -2.19 17.68
C VAL A 164 -5.95 -2.44 18.92
N GLN A 165 -5.42 -1.41 19.58
CA GLN A 165 -4.50 -1.62 20.71
C GLN A 165 -4.80 -0.76 21.93
N ARG A 166 -5.82 -1.16 22.70
CA ARG A 166 -5.83 -0.99 24.16
C ARG A 166 -6.76 -2.01 24.84
N PRO A 167 -6.21 -3.04 25.50
CA PRO A 167 -6.87 -3.61 26.67
C PRO A 167 -6.86 -2.57 27.79
N LEU A 168 -7.99 -2.45 28.50
CA LEU A 168 -8.15 -1.65 29.71
C LEU A 168 -7.05 -1.96 30.74
N LEU A 169 -6.20 -0.98 31.03
CA LEU A 169 -5.50 -0.91 32.31
C LEU A 169 -5.86 0.41 32.97
N ALA A 170 -6.83 0.32 33.86
CA ALA A 170 -6.97 1.23 34.98
C ALA A 170 -5.69 1.11 35.82
N MET A 171 -5.00 2.24 36.02
CA MET A 171 -4.08 2.39 37.14
C MET A 171 -4.26 3.79 37.73
N ASP A 172 -4.34 3.77 39.05
CA ASP A 172 -4.78 4.83 39.94
C ASP A 172 -3.92 6.09 39.87
N SER A 173 -4.60 7.22 40.01
CA SER A 173 -4.01 8.53 40.28
C SER A 173 -3.90 8.74 41.78
N PRO A 174 -2.71 9.11 42.30
CA PRO A 174 -2.64 10.00 43.45
C PRO A 174 -1.72 11.17 43.12
N TYR A 175 -2.31 12.35 42.90
CA TYR A 175 -1.60 13.60 43.13
C TYR A 175 -2.08 14.15 44.48
N VAL A 176 -1.18 14.11 45.45
CA VAL A 176 -1.22 14.84 46.72
C VAL A 176 -0.51 16.18 46.48
N GLU A 177 -1.11 17.24 47.04
CA GLU A 177 -0.69 18.65 47.24
C GLU A 177 0.53 19.21 46.51
#